data_AF-A0A353T1J6-F1
#
_entry.id   AF-A0A353T1J6-F1
#
_cell.length_a   1.000
_cell.length_b   1.000
_cell.length_c   1.000
_cell.angle_alpha   90.00
_cell.angle_beta   90.00
_cell.angle_gamma   90.00
#
_symmetry.space_group_name_H-M   'P 1'
#
loop_
_entity.id
_entity.type
_entity.pdbx_description
1 polymer ?
#
loop_
_entity_poly.entity_id
_entity_poly.type
_entity_poly.pdbx_seq_one_letter_code
_entity_poly.pdbx_strand_id
1 'polypeptide(L)'
;MLLPFHVFYDIMNTDHWICFNNLKRPWLLRVIFVLQGCHFFNKASRVSRQGDKRPSLRREVFCLGNKILPFAGGIHPPHSKHSTEGKKVEVCKAPDIVRIPLKQHVGAPCDPLVKPGDRVKWGQKIGQPQGYVSAAVHSSVSGTVQSIEEAEQPDGSRVETVVIQNDGKDIPDHSIRPGTLESLSAEELRSIVMEAGIVGMGGAAFPTHVKLSPPPERKIDTVILNGSESEPFLTCDNRLMLEHPEDILYGCKVIMKILGVSSAFIAIEDIMPEAIRILSSKAEGEKGIQVIGPGAKYPQGAEKQLIYAITGRQVPSGGLPMDVGTVVHNVGTAAAIAHAVRTGEPLTQRIVTVSGGAV
;
A
#
# COMPACT_ATOMS: atom_id res chain seq x y z
N MET A 1 -17.22 -10.61 12.12
CA MET A 1 -17.38 -10.03 10.77
C MET A 1 -15.97 -9.82 10.24
N LEU A 2 -15.47 -10.76 9.43
CA LEU A 2 -14.09 -10.78 8.91
C LEU A 2 -14.05 -9.88 7.66
N LEU A 3 -13.21 -8.86 7.68
CA LEU A 3 -12.92 -8.02 6.51
C LEU A 3 -12.06 -8.85 5.53
N PRO A 4 -12.44 -8.97 4.25
CA PRO A 4 -11.56 -9.55 3.24
C PRO A 4 -10.40 -8.58 2.97
N PHE A 5 -9.18 -9.11 3.03
CA PHE A 5 -8.00 -8.39 2.57
C PHE A 5 -8.01 -8.38 1.04
N HIS A 6 -8.16 -7.21 0.43
CA HIS A 6 -8.04 -7.05 -1.02
C HIS A 6 -6.57 -6.86 -1.38
N VAL A 7 -6.04 -7.77 -2.19
CA VAL A 7 -4.75 -7.58 -2.87
C VAL A 7 -5.10 -7.06 -4.26
N PHE A 8 -4.84 -5.78 -4.53
CA PHE A 8 -5.05 -5.21 -5.85
C PHE A 8 -3.89 -5.61 -6.76
N TYR A 9 -4.20 -6.17 -7.92
CA TYR A 9 -3.32 -6.36 -9.07
C TYR A 9 -3.91 -5.57 -10.23
N ASP A 10 -3.09 -4.80 -10.96
CA ASP A 10 -3.53 -4.23 -12.23
C ASP A 10 -3.70 -5.34 -13.26
N ILE A 11 -4.87 -5.36 -13.90
CA ILE A 11 -5.18 -6.27 -15.01
C ILE A 11 -4.43 -5.76 -16.24
N MET A 12 -3.27 -6.35 -16.53
CA MET A 12 -2.78 -6.40 -17.91
C MET A 12 -3.60 -7.43 -18.67
N ASN A 13 -4.31 -6.98 -19.71
CA ASN A 13 -5.10 -7.83 -20.58
C ASN A 13 -4.26 -9.03 -21.07
N THR A 14 -4.76 -10.24 -20.87
CA THR A 14 -4.07 -11.51 -21.13
C THR A 14 -3.88 -11.83 -22.62
N ASP A 15 -4.24 -10.92 -23.52
CA ASP A 15 -4.25 -11.15 -24.97
C ASP A 15 -2.93 -10.77 -25.69
N HIS A 16 -1.95 -10.18 -24.99
CA HIS A 16 -0.64 -9.81 -25.55
C HIS A 16 0.53 -10.48 -24.84
N TRP A 17 0.42 -11.78 -24.55
CA TRP A 17 1.60 -12.60 -24.29
C TRP A 17 2.39 -12.81 -25.57
N ILE A 18 3.66 -12.43 -25.52
CA ILE A 18 4.71 -12.84 -26.45
C ILE A 18 4.58 -14.36 -26.67
N CYS A 19 4.39 -14.73 -27.94
CA CYS A 19 4.24 -16.09 -28.44
C CYS A 19 5.18 -17.11 -27.79
N PHE A 20 4.61 -18.12 -27.14
CA PHE A 20 5.13 -19.49 -27.20
C PHE A 20 4.07 -20.38 -27.87
N ASN A 21 4.06 -20.35 -29.21
CA ASN A 21 3.41 -21.38 -30.02
C ASN A 21 4.15 -22.71 -29.80
N ASN A 22 3.67 -23.58 -28.90
CA ASN A 22 3.72 -25.06 -29.00
C ASN A 22 3.40 -25.82 -27.70
N LEU A 23 2.22 -25.63 -27.09
CA LEU A 23 1.72 -26.59 -26.11
C LEU A 23 0.26 -26.97 -26.38
N LYS A 24 0.08 -27.96 -27.28
CA LYS A 24 -1.20 -28.68 -27.47
C LYS A 24 -1.42 -29.66 -26.31
N ARG A 25 -2.08 -29.28 -25.20
CA ARG A 25 -2.72 -30.26 -24.27
C ARG A 25 -4.00 -29.71 -23.59
N PRO A 26 -5.19 -30.32 -23.78
CA PRO A 26 -6.47 -29.79 -23.28
C PRO A 26 -6.83 -30.06 -21.81
N TRP A 27 -5.90 -30.43 -20.93
CA TRP A 27 -6.21 -30.91 -19.56
C TRP A 27 -6.02 -29.89 -18.43
N LEU A 28 -5.79 -28.60 -18.74
CA LEU A 28 -5.52 -27.54 -17.75
C LEU A 28 -6.75 -26.68 -17.39
N LEU A 29 -7.96 -27.25 -17.45
CA LEU A 29 -9.22 -26.57 -17.10
C LEU A 29 -9.81 -26.97 -15.73
N ARG A 30 -9.10 -27.75 -14.91
CA ARG A 30 -9.55 -28.12 -13.55
C ARG A 30 -8.38 -28.38 -12.61
N VAL A 31 -7.81 -27.35 -11.98
CA VAL A 31 -7.30 -27.39 -10.59
C VAL A 31 -7.05 -25.96 -10.12
N ILE A 32 -8.03 -25.30 -9.47
CA ILE A 32 -7.81 -24.34 -8.37
C ILE A 32 -9.07 -24.37 -7.49
N PHE A 33 -8.99 -25.08 -6.35
CA PHE A 33 -9.86 -24.90 -5.19
C PHE A 33 -9.08 -25.41 -3.98
N VAL A 34 -8.53 -24.51 -3.16
CA VAL A 34 -8.25 -24.82 -1.75
C VAL A 34 -8.49 -23.57 -0.92
N LEU A 35 -9.72 -23.43 -0.41
CA LEU A 35 -10.00 -22.84 0.90
C LEU A 35 -11.32 -23.46 1.40
N GLN A 36 -11.25 -24.29 2.45
CA GLN A 36 -12.08 -24.20 3.67
C GLN A 36 -11.89 -25.42 4.59
N GLY A 37 -11.58 -25.13 5.86
CA GLY A 37 -12.16 -25.74 7.06
C GLY A 37 -12.02 -27.25 7.30
N CYS A 38 -11.16 -27.61 8.27
CA CYS A 38 -11.40 -28.77 9.14
C CYS A 38 -11.03 -28.43 10.59
N HIS A 39 -12.05 -28.37 11.45
CA HIS A 39 -11.94 -28.66 12.88
C HIS A 39 -11.48 -30.12 13.05
N PHE A 40 -10.46 -30.42 13.87
CA PHE A 40 -10.43 -31.65 14.69
C PHE A 40 -9.33 -31.59 15.77
N PHE A 41 -9.80 -31.63 17.02
CA PHE A 41 -9.23 -32.15 18.27
C PHE A 41 -7.88 -31.67 18.87
N ASN A 42 -8.04 -31.21 20.12
CA ASN A 42 -7.12 -31.30 21.24
C ASN A 42 -6.28 -32.59 21.26
N LYS A 43 -4.96 -32.43 21.25
CA LYS A 43 -4.05 -33.12 22.17
C LYS A 43 -2.71 -32.41 22.23
N ALA A 44 -2.45 -31.80 23.38
CA ALA A 44 -1.11 -31.37 23.78
C ALA A 44 -0.21 -32.60 23.87
N SER A 45 0.88 -32.62 23.10
CA SER A 45 2.02 -33.49 23.34
C SER A 45 3.27 -32.63 23.40
N ARG A 46 3.83 -32.52 24.61
CA ARG A 46 5.17 -32.00 24.88
C ARG A 46 6.17 -32.73 23.99
N VAL A 47 6.89 -31.99 23.15
CA VAL A 47 8.15 -32.47 22.57
C VAL A 47 9.27 -31.60 23.14
N SER A 48 10.16 -32.28 23.88
CA SER A 48 11.34 -31.72 24.53
C SER A 48 12.43 -31.36 23.52
N ARG A 49 13.18 -30.31 23.88
CA ARG A 49 14.33 -29.73 23.18
C ARG A 49 15.36 -30.76 22.71
N GLN A 50 15.93 -30.53 21.53
CA GLN A 50 17.33 -30.87 21.26
C GLN A 50 17.99 -29.71 20.51
N GLY A 51 19.14 -29.29 21.04
CA GLY A 51 19.74 -27.98 20.77
C GLY A 51 20.46 -27.88 19.45
N ASP A 52 20.30 -26.73 18.80
CA ASP A 52 21.18 -26.27 17.73
C ASP A 52 22.05 -25.15 18.31
N LYS A 53 23.32 -25.48 18.57
CA LYS A 53 24.35 -24.52 19.01
C LYS A 53 24.90 -23.80 17.78
N ARG A 54 24.27 -22.69 17.39
CA ARG A 54 24.88 -21.69 16.51
C ARG A 54 25.23 -20.45 17.33
N PRO A 55 26.36 -19.76 17.04
CA PRO A 55 26.78 -18.62 17.85
C PRO A 55 25.71 -17.53 17.74
N SER A 56 25.10 -17.19 18.88
CA SER A 56 24.18 -16.06 18.98
C SER A 56 24.97 -14.78 18.77
N LEU A 57 24.99 -14.28 17.53
CA LEU A 57 25.21 -12.86 17.28
C LEU A 57 24.17 -12.13 18.13
N ARG A 58 24.63 -11.40 19.15
CA ARG A 58 23.79 -10.48 19.91
C ARG A 58 23.12 -9.57 18.88
N ARG A 59 21.80 -9.73 18.71
CA ARG A 59 20.97 -8.76 18.00
C ARG A 59 21.00 -7.51 18.86
N GLU A 60 21.98 -6.65 18.62
CA GLU A 60 21.90 -5.26 19.05
C GLU A 60 20.80 -4.62 18.19
N VAL A 61 19.57 -4.76 18.70
CA VAL A 61 18.43 -4.00 18.24
C VAL A 61 18.79 -2.54 18.51
N PHE A 62 19.13 -1.80 17.47
CA PHE A 62 19.24 -0.34 17.54
C PHE A 62 17.87 0.20 17.96
N CYS A 63 17.72 0.47 19.25
CA CYS A 63 16.58 1.14 19.85
C CYS A 63 17.12 2.20 20.79
N LEU A 64 17.22 3.43 20.28
CA LEU A 64 17.30 4.61 21.13
C LEU A 64 15.96 4.70 21.89
N GLY A 65 15.93 4.20 23.13
CA GLY A 65 14.92 4.53 24.14
C GLY A 65 13.61 3.72 24.19
N ASN A 66 13.13 3.13 23.09
CA ASN A 66 11.84 2.43 23.09
C ASN A 66 11.98 0.90 23.02
N LYS A 67 11.45 0.20 24.04
CA LYS A 67 11.43 -1.27 24.07
C LYS A 67 10.33 -1.79 23.14
N ILE A 68 10.72 -2.42 22.03
CA ILE A 68 9.78 -3.09 21.11
C ILE A 68 9.07 -4.24 21.83
N LEU A 69 7.74 -4.28 21.73
CA LEU A 69 6.92 -5.27 22.43
C LEU A 69 6.52 -6.43 21.51
N PRO A 70 6.86 -7.69 21.84
CA PRO A 70 6.29 -8.82 21.13
C PRO A 70 4.81 -8.99 21.49
N PHE A 71 3.97 -9.37 20.53
CA PHE A 71 2.57 -9.75 20.77
C PHE A 71 2.41 -11.28 20.86
N ALA A 72 1.36 -11.75 21.55
CA ALA A 72 1.05 -13.19 21.69
C ALA A 72 0.43 -13.77 20.40
N GLY A 73 0.67 -15.05 20.11
CA GLY A 73 0.22 -15.73 18.88
C GLY A 73 1.19 -15.59 17.71
N GLY A 74 0.71 -15.63 16.46
CA GLY A 74 1.49 -15.44 15.23
C GLY A 74 2.31 -16.65 14.74
N ILE A 75 2.79 -16.58 13.50
CA ILE A 75 3.60 -17.63 12.85
C ILE A 75 4.79 -17.03 12.07
N HIS A 76 5.74 -17.87 11.63
CA HIS A 76 6.86 -17.50 10.77
C HIS A 76 6.78 -18.27 9.44
N PRO A 77 5.95 -17.81 8.49
CA PRO A 77 5.82 -18.48 7.20
C PRO A 77 7.11 -18.30 6.38
N PRO A 78 7.45 -19.25 5.48
CA PRO A 78 8.53 -19.03 4.51
C PRO A 78 8.26 -17.76 3.69
N HIS A 79 9.26 -16.87 3.62
CA HIS A 79 9.09 -15.55 3.00
C HIS A 79 8.92 -15.61 1.47
N SER A 80 9.56 -16.55 0.78
CA SER A 80 9.45 -16.74 -0.68
C SER A 80 9.75 -15.47 -1.53
N LYS A 81 10.63 -14.58 -1.05
CA LYS A 81 10.97 -13.29 -1.71
C LYS A 81 12.19 -13.34 -2.65
N HIS A 82 12.92 -14.45 -2.65
CA HIS A 82 14.21 -14.62 -3.35
C HIS A 82 14.17 -14.31 -4.87
N SER A 83 13.03 -14.49 -5.52
CA SER A 83 12.86 -14.23 -6.96
C SER A 83 12.79 -12.75 -7.33
N THR A 84 12.48 -11.87 -6.39
CA THR A 84 12.20 -10.45 -6.64
C THR A 84 12.91 -9.48 -5.69
N GLU A 85 13.37 -9.90 -4.51
CA GLU A 85 13.96 -9.00 -3.51
C GLU A 85 15.18 -8.22 -4.02
N GLY A 86 16.01 -8.87 -4.85
CA GLY A 86 17.20 -8.27 -5.46
C GLY A 86 16.94 -7.45 -6.73
N LYS A 87 15.73 -7.48 -7.31
CA LYS A 87 15.42 -6.84 -8.61
C LYS A 87 14.91 -5.41 -8.44
N LYS A 88 15.53 -4.47 -9.17
CA LYS A 88 15.11 -3.06 -9.21
C LYS A 88 13.67 -2.91 -9.69
N VAL A 89 13.03 -1.85 -9.23
CA VAL A 89 11.74 -1.44 -9.79
C VAL A 89 11.97 -1.04 -11.24
N GLU A 90 11.18 -1.61 -12.13
CA GLU A 90 11.18 -1.27 -13.54
C GLU A 90 9.85 -0.64 -13.91
N VAL A 91 9.89 0.39 -14.74
CA VAL A 91 8.69 1.04 -15.26
C VAL A 91 8.11 0.18 -16.36
N CYS A 92 6.88 -0.29 -16.19
CA CYS A 92 6.15 -1.00 -17.23
C CYS A 92 5.66 -0.01 -18.30
N LYS A 93 5.85 -0.34 -19.58
CA LYS A 93 5.28 0.44 -20.68
C LYS A 93 3.75 0.40 -20.57
N ALA A 94 3.11 1.57 -20.64
CA ALA A 94 1.66 1.66 -20.68
C ALA A 94 1.11 0.91 -21.92
N PRO A 95 0.02 0.13 -21.78
CA PRO A 95 -0.58 -0.56 -22.90
C PRO A 95 -1.28 0.42 -23.86
N ASP A 96 -1.57 -0.05 -25.08
CA ASP A 96 -2.32 0.73 -26.07
C ASP A 96 -3.77 0.97 -25.64
N ILE A 97 -4.34 0.09 -24.82
CA ILE A 97 -5.67 0.23 -24.22
C ILE A 97 -5.54 0.09 -22.71
N VAL A 98 -6.03 1.10 -21.99
CA VAL A 98 -6.10 1.10 -20.53
C VAL A 98 -7.55 0.93 -20.09
N ARG A 99 -7.76 0.11 -19.06
CA ARG A 99 -9.06 -0.09 -18.41
C ARG A 99 -8.98 0.42 -16.98
N ILE A 100 -9.79 1.42 -16.64
CA ILE A 100 -9.74 2.08 -15.32
C ILE A 100 -11.07 1.86 -14.60
N PRO A 101 -11.14 0.92 -13.65
CA PRO A 101 -12.34 0.70 -12.84
C PRO A 101 -12.68 1.94 -12.02
N LEU A 102 -13.96 2.30 -11.94
CA LEU A 102 -14.43 3.44 -11.15
C LEU A 102 -14.59 3.12 -9.65
N LYS A 103 -14.26 1.89 -9.22
CA LYS A 103 -14.16 1.47 -7.82
C LYS A 103 -12.76 0.99 -7.50
N GLN A 104 -11.94 1.89 -6.97
CA GLN A 104 -10.54 1.61 -6.56
C GLN A 104 -10.35 1.76 -5.04
N HIS A 105 -11.44 1.75 -4.28
CA HIS A 105 -11.46 2.00 -2.84
C HIS A 105 -12.64 1.30 -2.16
N VAL A 106 -12.65 1.27 -0.82
CA VAL A 106 -13.70 0.58 -0.03
C VAL A 106 -15.11 1.18 -0.15
N GLY A 107 -15.20 2.45 -0.53
CA GLY A 107 -16.47 3.18 -0.70
C GLY A 107 -17.36 2.71 -1.85
N ALA A 108 -18.41 3.50 -2.10
CA ALA A 108 -19.27 3.33 -3.27
C ALA A 108 -18.50 3.65 -4.57
N PRO A 109 -18.76 2.95 -5.70
CA PRO A 109 -18.17 3.30 -6.99
C PRO A 109 -18.32 4.79 -7.34
N CYS A 110 -17.34 5.35 -8.03
CA CYS A 110 -17.41 6.72 -8.54
C CYS A 110 -18.39 6.83 -9.71
N ASP A 111 -19.05 7.99 -9.84
CA ASP A 111 -19.79 8.33 -11.05
C ASP A 111 -18.81 8.71 -12.18
N PRO A 112 -19.02 8.23 -13.42
CA PRO A 112 -18.18 8.64 -14.54
C PRO A 112 -18.33 10.13 -14.83
N LEU A 113 -17.20 10.81 -15.03
CA LEU A 113 -17.12 12.22 -15.44
C LEU A 113 -16.85 12.40 -16.94
N VAL A 114 -16.71 11.30 -17.66
CA VAL A 114 -16.42 11.25 -19.10
C VAL A 114 -17.43 10.36 -19.80
N LYS A 115 -17.47 10.43 -21.14
CA LYS A 115 -18.30 9.56 -21.99
C LYS A 115 -17.51 9.06 -23.20
N PRO A 116 -17.97 8.00 -23.88
CA PRO A 116 -17.35 7.53 -25.13
C PRO A 116 -17.17 8.66 -26.14
N GLY A 117 -15.98 8.72 -26.74
CA GLY A 117 -15.56 9.76 -27.69
C GLY A 117 -14.86 10.97 -27.06
N ASP A 118 -14.91 11.14 -25.74
CA ASP A 118 -14.19 12.22 -25.07
C ASP A 118 -12.66 12.01 -25.16
N ARG A 119 -11.93 13.12 -25.31
CA ARG A 119 -10.48 13.13 -25.13
C ARG A 119 -10.15 13.36 -23.66
N VAL A 120 -9.23 12.57 -23.14
CA VAL A 120 -8.75 12.67 -21.75
C VAL A 120 -7.26 12.94 -21.72
N LYS A 121 -6.85 13.69 -20.70
CA LYS A 121 -5.44 13.96 -20.40
C LYS A 121 -4.94 13.03 -19.30
N TRP A 122 -3.64 12.81 -19.24
CA TRP A 122 -3.02 12.12 -18.14
C TRP A 122 -3.23 12.89 -16.83
N GLY A 123 -3.65 12.19 -15.78
CA GLY A 123 -4.02 12.78 -14.50
C GLY A 123 -5.36 13.49 -14.47
N GLN A 124 -6.14 13.51 -15.56
CA GLN A 124 -7.48 14.07 -15.55
C GLN A 124 -8.40 13.22 -14.66
N LYS A 125 -9.19 13.87 -13.79
CA LYS A 125 -10.23 13.19 -13.01
C LYS A 125 -11.33 12.67 -13.94
N ILE A 126 -11.59 11.37 -13.88
CA ILE A 126 -12.59 10.67 -14.70
C ILE A 126 -13.69 9.98 -13.87
N GLY A 127 -13.49 9.85 -12.56
CA GLY A 127 -14.48 9.33 -11.63
C GLY A 127 -14.71 10.30 -10.47
N GLN A 128 -15.96 10.68 -10.27
CA GLN A 128 -16.41 11.52 -9.15
C GLN A 128 -16.72 10.65 -7.92
N PRO A 129 -16.02 10.86 -6.79
CA PRO A 129 -16.28 10.09 -5.58
C PRO A 129 -17.68 10.35 -5.02
N GLN A 130 -18.31 9.29 -4.50
CA GLN A 130 -19.62 9.34 -3.84
C GLN A 130 -19.48 9.24 -2.32
N GLY A 131 -19.90 10.31 -1.63
CA GLY A 131 -19.83 10.38 -0.17
C GLY A 131 -18.43 10.59 0.38
N TYR A 132 -18.32 10.62 1.72
CA TYR A 132 -17.07 10.99 2.39
C TYR A 132 -15.99 9.90 2.34
N VAL A 133 -16.41 8.63 2.39
CA VAL A 133 -15.51 7.47 2.33
C VAL A 133 -15.39 6.98 0.89
N SER A 134 -14.87 7.84 0.02
CA SER A 134 -14.61 7.55 -1.40
C SER A 134 -13.46 8.44 -1.90
N ALA A 135 -12.75 8.03 -2.95
CA ALA A 135 -11.60 8.73 -3.50
C ALA A 135 -11.75 8.90 -5.02
N ALA A 136 -11.31 10.02 -5.56
CA ALA A 136 -11.42 10.31 -6.98
C ALA A 136 -10.58 9.35 -7.84
N VAL A 137 -11.09 9.01 -9.02
CA VAL A 137 -10.40 8.14 -10.00
C VAL A 137 -9.90 9.00 -11.16
N HIS A 138 -8.66 8.76 -11.59
CA HIS A 138 -7.96 9.57 -12.59
C HIS A 138 -7.54 8.73 -13.80
N SER A 139 -7.43 9.37 -14.95
CA SER A 139 -6.86 8.75 -16.14
C SER A 139 -5.36 8.56 -15.96
N SER A 140 -4.88 7.33 -16.13
CA SER A 140 -3.44 6.99 -16.06
C SER A 140 -2.69 7.21 -17.38
N VAL A 141 -3.38 7.66 -18.43
CA VAL A 141 -2.82 8.00 -19.75
C VAL A 141 -3.56 9.20 -20.37
N SER A 142 -2.98 9.83 -21.39
CA SER A 142 -3.77 10.64 -22.33
C SER A 142 -4.33 9.79 -23.45
N GLY A 143 -5.48 10.17 -24.00
CA GLY A 143 -6.13 9.34 -24.99
C GLY A 143 -7.56 9.72 -25.33
N THR A 144 -8.29 8.74 -25.87
CA THR A 144 -9.72 8.85 -26.18
C THR A 144 -10.49 7.75 -25.48
N VAL A 145 -11.58 8.11 -24.80
CA VAL A 145 -12.47 7.13 -24.17
C VAL A 145 -13.18 6.34 -25.26
N GLN A 146 -12.93 5.03 -25.32
CA GLN A 146 -13.57 4.12 -26.27
C GLN A 146 -14.97 3.72 -25.80
N SER A 147 -15.08 3.32 -24.54
CA SER A 147 -16.32 2.84 -23.93
C SER A 147 -16.30 3.06 -22.42
N ILE A 148 -17.48 2.99 -21.82
CA ILE A 148 -17.65 2.74 -20.38
C ILE A 148 -18.43 1.43 -20.29
N GLU A 149 -17.84 0.42 -19.67
CA GLU A 149 -18.38 -0.93 -19.63
C GLU A 149 -18.24 -1.57 -18.25
N GLU A 150 -19.10 -2.54 -17.95
CA GLU A 150 -19.02 -3.36 -16.74
C GLU A 150 -17.89 -4.39 -16.88
N ALA A 151 -16.80 -4.23 -16.13
CA ALA A 151 -15.66 -5.15 -16.14
C ALA A 151 -15.56 -5.94 -14.82
N GLU A 152 -15.20 -7.22 -14.94
CA GLU A 152 -14.95 -8.07 -13.79
C GLU A 152 -13.65 -7.66 -13.08
N GLN A 153 -13.72 -7.58 -11.76
CA GLN A 153 -12.60 -7.27 -10.88
C GLN A 153 -12.01 -8.57 -10.30
N PRO A 154 -10.77 -8.56 -9.79
CA PRO A 154 -10.14 -9.76 -9.22
C PRO A 154 -10.91 -10.42 -8.06
N ASP A 155 -11.81 -9.67 -7.39
CA ASP A 155 -12.69 -10.19 -6.34
C ASP A 155 -14.01 -10.79 -6.86
N GLY A 156 -14.19 -10.86 -8.19
CA GLY A 156 -15.37 -11.37 -8.87
C GLY A 156 -16.52 -10.36 -8.98
N SER A 157 -16.37 -9.14 -8.45
CA SER A 157 -17.38 -8.08 -8.65
C SER A 157 -17.33 -7.53 -10.07
N ARG A 158 -18.44 -6.95 -10.55
CA ARG A 158 -18.47 -6.17 -11.79
C ARG A 158 -18.64 -4.70 -11.46
N VAL A 159 -17.84 -3.86 -12.10
CA VAL A 159 -17.76 -2.43 -11.85
C VAL A 159 -17.65 -1.69 -13.18
N GLU A 160 -18.37 -0.57 -13.31
CA GLU A 160 -18.18 0.39 -14.40
C GLU A 160 -16.70 0.78 -14.54
N THR A 161 -16.19 0.63 -15.76
CA THR A 161 -14.79 0.75 -16.10
C THR A 161 -14.66 1.59 -17.35
N VAL A 162 -13.83 2.63 -17.27
CA VAL A 162 -13.53 3.51 -18.40
C VAL A 162 -12.44 2.86 -19.25
N VAL A 163 -12.73 2.61 -20.52
CA VAL A 163 -11.77 2.06 -21.48
C VAL A 163 -11.20 3.19 -22.33
N ILE A 164 -9.88 3.35 -22.32
CA ILE A 164 -9.19 4.48 -22.94
C ILE A 164 -8.19 3.94 -23.96
N GLN A 165 -8.33 4.39 -25.21
CA GLN A 165 -7.29 4.25 -26.22
C GLN A 165 -6.16 5.21 -25.87
N ASN A 166 -5.03 4.67 -25.44
CA ASN A 166 -3.83 5.43 -25.16
C ASN A 166 -3.27 6.03 -26.46
N ASP A 167 -2.94 7.31 -26.46
CA ASP A 167 -2.32 7.99 -27.60
C ASP A 167 -0.77 8.04 -27.52
N GLY A 168 -0.20 7.56 -26.42
CA GLY A 168 1.24 7.47 -26.19
C GLY A 168 1.92 8.81 -25.95
N LYS A 169 1.16 9.87 -25.63
CA LYS A 169 1.70 11.23 -25.49
C LYS A 169 1.82 11.72 -24.06
N ASP A 170 1.11 11.07 -23.13
CA ASP A 170 1.01 11.45 -21.71
C ASP A 170 0.82 12.96 -21.49
N ILE A 171 -0.09 13.56 -22.25
CA ILE A 171 -0.39 15.00 -22.15
C ILE A 171 -0.97 15.27 -20.75
N PRO A 172 -0.30 16.08 -19.91
CA PRO A 172 -0.74 16.28 -18.53
C PRO A 172 -1.98 17.16 -18.43
N ASP A 173 -2.83 16.86 -17.45
CA ASP A 173 -3.95 17.73 -17.12
C ASP A 173 -3.48 19.06 -16.51
N HIS A 174 -4.21 20.12 -16.82
CA HIS A 174 -3.95 21.48 -16.35
C HIS A 174 -4.12 21.68 -14.83
N SER A 175 -4.76 20.74 -14.14
CA SER A 175 -4.89 20.76 -12.68
C SER A 175 -3.60 20.37 -11.94
N ILE A 176 -2.64 19.74 -12.62
CA ILE A 176 -1.38 19.27 -12.03
C ILE A 176 -0.51 20.48 -11.67
N ARG A 177 -0.35 20.71 -10.37
CA ARG A 177 0.38 21.85 -9.81
C ARG A 177 1.32 21.40 -8.69
N PRO A 178 2.64 21.45 -8.92
CA PRO A 178 3.64 21.22 -7.89
C PRO A 178 3.47 22.13 -6.68
N GLY A 179 3.67 21.59 -5.49
CA GLY A 179 3.70 22.34 -4.24
C GLY A 179 4.90 21.96 -3.37
N THR A 180 5.00 22.60 -2.20
CA THR A 180 6.00 22.24 -1.19
C THR A 180 5.38 22.20 0.19
N LEU A 181 5.91 21.32 1.04
CA LEU A 181 5.51 21.17 2.43
C LEU A 181 5.55 22.50 3.18
N GLU A 182 6.53 23.35 2.93
CA GLU A 182 6.74 24.61 3.63
C GLU A 182 5.71 25.67 3.22
N SER A 183 5.28 25.69 1.95
CA SER A 183 4.38 26.70 1.40
C SER A 183 2.90 26.41 1.64
N LEU A 184 2.53 25.13 1.81
CA LEU A 184 1.13 24.71 1.90
C LEU A 184 0.64 24.59 3.35
N SER A 185 -0.61 24.95 3.61
CA SER A 185 -1.28 24.73 4.90
C SER A 185 -1.64 23.25 5.12
N ALA A 186 -2.01 22.87 6.34
CA ALA A 186 -2.49 21.52 6.63
C ALA A 186 -3.76 21.16 5.83
N GLU A 187 -4.64 22.14 5.65
CA GLU A 187 -5.88 22.04 4.87
C GLU A 187 -5.58 21.89 3.38
N GLU A 188 -4.65 22.68 2.83
CA GLU A 188 -4.24 22.57 1.43
C GLU A 188 -3.60 21.22 1.13
N LEU A 189 -2.69 20.76 2.00
CA LEU A 189 -2.08 19.43 1.88
C LEU A 189 -3.12 18.31 1.91
N ARG A 190 -4.10 18.40 2.82
CA ARG A 190 -5.21 17.44 2.89
C ARG A 190 -6.07 17.47 1.64
N SER A 191 -6.32 18.67 1.10
CA SER A 191 -7.05 18.84 -0.16
C SER A 191 -6.31 18.20 -1.32
N ILE A 192 -4.98 18.36 -1.40
CA ILE A 192 -4.16 17.67 -2.42
C ILE A 192 -4.31 16.16 -2.30
N VAL A 193 -4.20 15.60 -1.09
CA VAL A 193 -4.36 14.15 -0.87
C VAL A 193 -5.74 13.64 -1.29
N MET A 194 -6.79 14.40 -0.99
CA MET A 194 -8.17 14.08 -1.39
C MET A 194 -8.36 14.16 -2.91
N GLU A 195 -7.94 15.26 -3.52
CA GLU A 195 -8.11 15.52 -4.95
C GLU A 195 -7.26 14.59 -5.80
N ALA A 196 -6.06 14.22 -5.34
CA ALA A 196 -5.20 13.22 -5.98
C ALA A 196 -5.76 11.80 -5.92
N GLY A 197 -6.85 11.55 -5.19
CA GLY A 197 -7.48 10.24 -5.11
C GLY A 197 -6.65 9.21 -4.35
N ILE A 198 -5.81 9.64 -3.40
CA ILE A 198 -4.90 8.72 -2.71
C ILE A 198 -5.68 7.76 -1.81
N VAL A 199 -5.45 6.46 -2.01
CA VAL A 199 -5.99 5.38 -1.18
C VAL A 199 -4.86 4.64 -0.46
N GLY A 200 -5.19 3.95 0.63
CA GLY A 200 -4.23 3.16 1.40
C GLY A 200 -3.65 2.00 0.59
N MET A 201 -2.35 2.05 0.34
CA MET A 201 -1.61 1.08 -0.47
C MET A 201 -1.28 -0.24 0.25
N GLY A 202 -1.60 -0.37 1.54
CA GLY A 202 -1.42 -1.60 2.31
C GLY A 202 -2.48 -2.69 2.07
N GLY A 203 -3.33 -2.55 1.04
CA GLY A 203 -4.30 -3.57 0.61
C GLY A 203 -5.77 -3.14 0.70
N ALA A 204 -6.19 -2.56 1.82
CA ALA A 204 -7.61 -2.21 2.00
C ALA A 204 -8.12 -1.11 1.06
N ALA A 205 -7.24 -0.29 0.46
CA ALA A 205 -7.62 0.86 -0.37
C ALA A 205 -8.62 1.81 0.34
N PHE A 206 -8.41 2.02 1.64
CA PHE A 206 -9.20 2.98 2.40
C PHE A 206 -8.77 4.41 2.01
N PRO A 207 -9.70 5.34 1.70
CA PRO A 207 -9.34 6.69 1.29
C PRO A 207 -8.46 7.42 2.30
N THR A 208 -7.31 7.91 1.86
CA THR A 208 -6.26 8.44 2.73
C THR A 208 -6.70 9.73 3.41
N HIS A 209 -7.43 10.61 2.72
CA HIS A 209 -7.93 11.88 3.29
C HIS A 209 -8.86 11.66 4.50
N VAL A 210 -9.59 10.55 4.53
CA VAL A 210 -10.44 10.16 5.67
C VAL A 210 -9.57 9.80 6.88
N LYS A 211 -8.50 9.01 6.69
CA LYS A 211 -7.55 8.70 7.78
C LYS A 211 -6.82 9.96 8.29
N LEU A 212 -6.63 10.96 7.44
CA LEU A 212 -6.00 12.24 7.77
C LEU A 212 -6.98 13.29 8.35
N SER A 213 -8.24 12.89 8.59
CA SER A 213 -9.29 13.75 9.14
C SER A 213 -9.94 13.11 10.36
N PRO A 214 -9.18 12.78 11.43
CA PRO A 214 -9.77 12.29 12.66
C PRO A 214 -10.76 13.33 13.22
N PRO A 215 -11.85 12.89 13.89
CA PRO A 215 -12.78 13.80 14.55
C PRO A 215 -12.06 14.70 15.57
N PRO A 216 -12.49 15.97 15.79
CA PRO A 216 -11.80 16.91 16.67
C PRO A 216 -11.59 16.42 18.11
N GLU A 217 -12.48 15.55 18.61
CA GLU A 217 -12.39 14.92 19.92
C GLU A 217 -11.32 13.83 20.01
N ARG A 218 -10.83 13.32 18.88
CA ARG A 218 -9.78 12.29 18.79
C ARG A 218 -8.43 12.94 18.56
N LYS A 219 -7.72 13.22 19.65
CA LYS A 219 -6.34 13.73 19.59
C LYS A 219 -5.39 12.62 19.15
N ILE A 220 -4.73 12.83 18.01
CA ILE A 220 -3.64 11.99 17.54
C ILE A 220 -2.33 12.54 18.10
N ASP A 221 -1.47 11.66 18.61
CA ASP A 221 -0.14 12.03 19.10
C ASP A 221 0.98 11.29 18.37
N THR A 222 0.66 10.18 17.69
CA THR A 222 1.64 9.29 17.05
C THR A 222 1.21 8.91 15.63
N VAL A 223 2.09 9.12 14.66
CA VAL A 223 1.98 8.54 13.31
C VAL A 223 2.85 7.29 13.21
N ILE A 224 2.34 6.26 12.55
CA ILE A 224 3.10 5.03 12.27
C ILE A 224 3.07 4.79 10.76
N LEU A 225 4.24 4.79 10.13
CA LEU A 225 4.41 4.26 8.78
C LEU A 225 4.72 2.77 8.87
N ASN A 226 3.82 1.96 8.33
CA ASN A 226 3.96 0.53 8.22
C ASN A 226 4.79 0.18 6.98
N GLY A 227 6.06 -0.15 7.20
CA GLY A 227 6.96 -0.77 6.22
C GLY A 227 7.19 -2.26 6.51
N SER A 228 6.34 -2.89 7.32
CA SER A 228 6.36 -4.34 7.53
C SER A 228 5.69 -5.01 6.34
N GLU A 229 6.39 -5.93 5.71
CA GLU A 229 5.95 -6.65 4.51
C GLU A 229 6.01 -8.15 4.82
N SER A 230 5.11 -8.58 5.70
CA SER A 230 5.14 -9.93 6.27
C SER A 230 4.55 -11.00 5.34
N GLU A 231 3.86 -10.59 4.26
CA GLU A 231 3.26 -11.47 3.27
C GLU A 231 4.34 -12.15 2.41
N PRO A 232 4.23 -13.47 2.20
CA PRO A 232 5.12 -14.16 1.27
C PRO A 232 5.07 -13.56 -0.14
N PHE A 233 6.20 -13.63 -0.85
CA PHE A 233 6.42 -13.11 -2.21
C PHE A 233 6.43 -11.59 -2.38
N LEU A 234 5.71 -10.82 -1.57
CA LEU A 234 5.68 -9.35 -1.73
C LEU A 234 7.05 -8.73 -1.45
N THR A 235 7.46 -7.83 -2.32
CA THR A 235 8.72 -7.07 -2.22
C THR A 235 8.59 -5.59 -2.56
N CYS A 236 7.40 -5.11 -2.94
CA CYS A 236 7.18 -3.77 -3.46
C CYS A 236 7.48 -2.68 -2.41
N ASP A 237 7.11 -2.89 -1.15
CA ASP A 237 7.39 -1.93 -0.08
C ASP A 237 8.87 -1.93 0.27
N ASN A 238 9.49 -3.13 0.32
CA ASN A 238 10.93 -3.22 0.51
C ASN A 238 11.69 -2.49 -0.61
N ARG A 239 11.32 -2.71 -1.88
CA ARG A 239 11.93 -2.01 -3.01
C ARG A 239 11.74 -0.49 -2.93
N LEU A 240 10.54 -0.03 -2.58
CA LEU A 240 10.27 1.39 -2.37
C LEU A 240 11.17 1.99 -1.27
N MET A 241 11.33 1.31 -0.14
CA MET A 241 12.20 1.77 0.95
C MET A 241 13.68 1.86 0.56
N LEU A 242 14.15 0.98 -0.32
CA LEU A 242 15.52 0.98 -0.82
C LEU A 242 15.77 2.07 -1.88
N GLU A 243 14.79 2.30 -2.76
CA GLU A 243 14.96 3.14 -3.96
C GLU A 243 14.44 4.57 -3.80
N HIS A 244 13.43 4.78 -2.96
CA HIS A 244 12.76 6.07 -2.76
C HIS A 244 12.58 6.44 -1.26
N PRO A 245 13.62 6.34 -0.41
CA PRO A 245 13.50 6.64 1.02
C PRO A 245 13.13 8.10 1.30
N GLU A 246 13.56 9.04 0.46
CA GLU A 246 13.25 10.46 0.60
C GLU A 246 11.75 10.75 0.44
N ASP A 247 11.06 10.04 -0.46
CA ASP A 247 9.62 10.22 -0.68
C ASP A 247 8.83 9.69 0.51
N ILE A 248 9.26 8.59 1.12
CA ILE A 248 8.66 8.07 2.35
C ILE A 248 8.80 9.08 3.50
N LEU A 249 10.00 9.65 3.69
CA LEU A 249 10.26 10.62 4.75
C LEU A 249 9.50 11.93 4.50
N TYR A 250 9.44 12.41 3.26
CA TYR A 250 8.68 13.59 2.89
C TYR A 250 7.18 13.37 3.15
N GLY A 251 6.64 12.22 2.74
CA GLY A 251 5.26 11.84 2.99
C GLY A 251 4.93 11.74 4.48
N CYS A 252 5.85 11.19 5.28
CA CYS A 252 5.77 11.18 6.73
C CYS A 252 5.60 12.60 7.29
N LYS A 253 6.44 13.54 6.86
CA LYS A 253 6.36 14.95 7.30
C LYS A 253 5.06 15.63 6.88
N VAL A 254 4.56 15.35 5.67
CA VAL A 254 3.25 15.83 5.22
C VAL A 254 2.14 15.31 6.14
N ILE A 255 2.11 14.01 6.41
CA ILE A 255 1.13 13.40 7.33
C ILE A 255 1.21 14.03 8.71
N MET A 256 2.43 14.20 9.25
CA MET A 256 2.66 14.83 10.55
C MET A 256 2.12 16.26 10.60
N LYS A 257 2.37 17.06 9.55
CA LYS A 257 1.86 18.44 9.45
C LYS A 257 0.33 18.48 9.35
N ILE A 258 -0.29 17.62 8.56
CA ILE A 258 -1.76 17.57 8.42
C ILE A 258 -2.44 17.23 9.74
N LEU A 259 -1.85 16.32 10.52
CA LEU A 259 -2.38 15.86 11.81
C LEU A 259 -1.95 16.73 12.99
N GLY A 260 -1.01 17.66 12.80
CA GLY A 260 -0.45 18.48 13.87
C GLY A 260 0.36 17.69 14.90
N VAL A 261 1.01 16.60 14.49
CA VAL A 261 1.80 15.73 15.38
C VAL A 261 3.30 15.94 15.21
N SER A 262 4.05 15.71 16.28
CA SER A 262 5.52 15.84 16.30
C SER A 262 6.25 14.51 16.50
N SER A 263 5.54 13.38 16.50
CA SER A 263 6.14 12.05 16.65
C SER A 263 5.62 11.09 15.58
N ALA A 264 6.55 10.45 14.88
CA ALA A 264 6.30 9.41 13.91
C ALA A 264 7.30 8.26 14.03
N PHE A 265 6.81 7.05 13.78
CA PHE A 265 7.61 5.82 13.71
C PHE A 265 7.52 5.21 12.32
N ILE A 266 8.64 4.82 11.73
CA ILE A 266 8.69 4.02 10.51
C ILE A 266 9.08 2.61 10.92
N ALA A 267 8.13 1.68 10.83
CA ALA A 267 8.28 0.33 11.35
C ALA A 267 8.57 -0.66 10.23
N ILE A 268 9.78 -1.21 10.24
CA ILE A 268 10.34 -2.06 9.21
C ILE A 268 10.81 -3.36 9.87
N GLU A 269 10.42 -4.53 9.40
CA GLU A 269 10.82 -5.77 10.05
C GLU A 269 12.35 -5.93 10.13
N ASP A 270 12.86 -6.47 11.24
CA ASP A 270 14.29 -6.63 11.53
C ASP A 270 15.05 -7.51 10.51
N ILE A 271 14.31 -8.30 9.73
CA ILE A 271 14.81 -9.09 8.60
C ILE A 271 15.09 -8.28 7.33
N MET A 272 14.74 -6.98 7.31
CA MET A 272 15.03 -6.05 6.22
C MET A 272 16.09 -5.01 6.67
N PRO A 273 17.32 -5.45 7.02
CA PRO A 273 18.33 -4.59 7.65
C PRO A 273 18.79 -3.45 6.72
N GLU A 274 18.75 -3.66 5.41
CA GLU A 274 19.17 -2.64 4.45
C GLU A 274 18.15 -1.48 4.36
N ALA A 275 16.85 -1.79 4.34
CA ALA A 275 15.80 -0.78 4.40
C ALA A 275 15.88 0.02 5.71
N ILE A 276 16.09 -0.66 6.84
CA ILE A 276 16.33 -0.01 8.14
C ILE A 276 17.55 0.92 8.06
N ARG A 277 18.69 0.44 7.56
CA ARG A 277 19.92 1.22 7.47
C ARG A 277 19.74 2.47 6.62
N ILE A 278 19.15 2.35 5.43
CA ILE A 278 18.94 3.45 4.50
C ILE A 278 18.00 4.49 5.09
N LEU A 279 16.81 4.08 5.55
CA LEU A 279 15.83 5.01 6.11
C LEU A 279 16.32 5.65 7.41
N SER A 280 17.04 4.91 8.26
CA SER A 280 17.59 5.46 9.50
C SER A 280 18.64 6.53 9.21
N SER A 281 19.52 6.27 8.24
CA SER A 281 20.52 7.26 7.80
C SER A 281 19.87 8.49 7.18
N LYS A 282 18.81 8.34 6.39
CA LYS A 282 18.09 9.46 5.77
C LYS A 282 17.21 10.24 6.75
N ALA A 283 16.73 9.59 7.80
CA ALA A 283 15.98 10.22 8.89
C ALA A 283 16.90 10.93 9.90
N GLU A 284 18.23 10.79 9.77
CA GLU A 284 19.17 11.48 10.65
C GLU A 284 19.00 13.01 10.52
N GLY A 285 18.62 13.66 11.62
CA GLY A 285 18.32 15.09 11.66
C GLY A 285 16.85 15.46 11.43
N GLU A 286 16.00 14.51 11.02
CA GLU A 286 14.55 14.72 10.93
C GLU A 286 13.93 14.68 12.33
N LYS A 287 13.47 15.84 12.81
CA LYS A 287 12.91 15.96 14.17
C LYS A 287 11.61 15.15 14.28
N GLY A 288 11.58 14.23 15.24
CA GLY A 288 10.37 13.50 15.58
C GLY A 288 10.10 12.25 14.74
N ILE A 289 10.95 11.89 13.78
CA ILE A 289 10.83 10.66 12.98
C ILE A 289 11.85 9.63 13.50
N GLN A 290 11.37 8.43 13.81
CA GLN A 290 12.21 7.32 14.28
C GLN A 290 11.98 6.09 13.42
N VAL A 291 13.05 5.47 12.94
CA VAL A 291 12.99 4.16 12.28
C VAL A 291 13.18 3.07 13.34
N ILE A 292 12.30 2.08 13.33
CA ILE A 292 12.29 1.00 14.31
C ILE A 292 12.19 -0.36 13.63
N GLY A 293 12.88 -1.34 14.21
CA GLY A 293 13.01 -2.69 13.68
C GLY A 293 12.22 -3.74 14.46
N PRO A 294 10.87 -3.82 14.38
CA PRO A 294 10.14 -4.90 15.03
C PRO A 294 10.56 -6.28 14.51
N GLY A 295 10.50 -7.30 15.38
CA GLY A 295 10.84 -8.66 15.00
C GLY A 295 9.88 -9.22 13.95
N ALA A 296 10.41 -9.86 12.91
CA ALA A 296 9.58 -10.48 11.86
C ALA A 296 8.67 -11.57 12.41
N LYS A 297 7.35 -11.37 12.33
CA LYS A 297 6.35 -12.28 12.89
C LYS A 297 4.98 -12.07 12.26
N TYR A 298 4.46 -13.01 11.49
CA TYR A 298 3.17 -12.81 10.85
C TYR A 298 2.00 -12.89 11.86
N PRO A 299 1.03 -11.93 11.84
CA PRO A 299 0.98 -10.73 11.00
C PRO A 299 1.51 -9.47 11.73
N GLN A 300 2.78 -9.12 11.54
CA GLN A 300 3.41 -7.95 12.20
C GLN A 300 2.92 -6.65 11.58
N GLY A 301 2.71 -6.67 10.25
CA GLY A 301 2.10 -5.56 9.51
C GLY A 301 0.60 -5.35 9.75
N ALA A 302 -0.07 -6.21 10.51
CA ALA A 302 -1.46 -5.95 10.87
C ALA A 302 -1.55 -4.73 11.82
N GLU A 303 -2.46 -3.81 11.51
CA GLU A 303 -2.49 -2.46 12.10
C GLU A 303 -2.49 -2.47 13.64
N LYS A 304 -3.29 -3.34 14.27
CA LYS A 304 -3.39 -3.43 15.74
C LYS A 304 -2.13 -4.00 16.39
N GLN A 305 -1.52 -5.01 15.75
CA GLN A 305 -0.29 -5.67 16.19
C GLN A 305 0.88 -4.71 16.11
N LEU A 306 0.95 -3.94 15.03
CA LEU A 306 1.97 -2.93 14.83
C LEU A 306 1.85 -1.80 15.86
N ILE A 307 0.64 -1.26 16.08
CA ILE A 307 0.41 -0.25 17.13
C ILE A 307 0.87 -0.76 18.49
N TYR A 308 0.49 -1.98 18.86
CA TYR A 308 0.90 -2.57 20.13
C TYR A 308 2.42 -2.75 20.22
N ALA A 309 3.06 -3.27 19.17
CA ALA A 309 4.50 -3.51 19.17
C ALA A 309 5.34 -2.23 19.35
N ILE A 310 4.82 -1.11 18.85
CA ILE A 310 5.51 0.18 18.84
C ILE A 310 5.18 1.00 20.09
N THR A 311 3.92 1.03 20.49
CA THR A 311 3.40 1.97 21.49
C THR A 311 2.96 1.31 22.80
N GLY A 312 2.79 -0.01 22.80
CA GLY A 312 2.14 -0.75 23.90
C GLY A 312 0.63 -0.53 24.03
N ARG A 313 0.03 0.32 23.18
CA ARG A 313 -1.40 0.61 23.21
C ARG A 313 -2.18 -0.52 22.53
N GLN A 314 -3.31 -0.90 23.10
CA GLN A 314 -4.20 -1.90 22.53
C GLN A 314 -5.43 -1.23 21.94
N VAL A 315 -5.60 -1.35 20.62
CA VAL A 315 -6.81 -0.87 19.95
C VAL A 315 -8.00 -1.74 20.40
N PRO A 316 -9.08 -1.15 20.93
CA PRO A 316 -10.26 -1.90 21.38
C PRO A 316 -10.84 -2.80 20.28
N SER A 317 -11.60 -3.83 20.69
CA SER A 317 -12.40 -4.61 19.75
C SER A 317 -13.42 -3.70 19.05
N GLY A 318 -13.52 -3.79 17.73
CA GLY A 318 -14.33 -2.86 16.92
C GLY A 318 -13.80 -1.43 16.81
N GLY A 319 -12.78 -1.06 17.60
CA GLY A 319 -12.14 0.24 17.55
C GLY A 319 -11.12 0.39 16.42
N LEU A 320 -10.73 1.64 16.19
CA LEU A 320 -9.81 2.14 15.17
C LEU A 320 -8.52 2.69 15.82
N PRO A 321 -7.41 2.84 15.07
CA PRO A 321 -6.15 3.40 15.58
C PRO A 321 -6.30 4.73 16.34
N MET A 322 -7.16 5.62 15.84
CA MET A 322 -7.42 6.92 16.47
C MET A 322 -8.05 6.80 17.87
N ASP A 323 -8.66 5.67 18.22
CA ASP A 323 -9.17 5.42 19.57
C ASP A 323 -8.05 5.33 20.61
N VAL A 324 -6.82 5.08 20.18
CA VAL A 324 -5.62 5.03 21.02
C VAL A 324 -4.60 6.10 20.61
N GLY A 325 -5.05 7.17 19.94
CA GLY A 325 -4.22 8.33 19.59
C GLY A 325 -3.19 8.08 18.49
N THR A 326 -3.39 7.05 17.66
CA THR A 326 -2.47 6.72 16.55
C THR A 326 -3.15 6.82 15.19
N VAL A 327 -2.35 7.11 14.15
CA VAL A 327 -2.75 6.94 12.75
C VAL A 327 -1.69 6.08 12.06
N VAL A 328 -2.12 5.08 11.29
CA VAL A 328 -1.24 4.15 10.58
C VAL A 328 -1.45 4.27 9.07
N HIS A 329 -0.35 4.53 8.35
CA HIS A 329 -0.29 4.52 6.88
C HIS A 329 0.79 3.55 6.43
N ASN A 330 0.62 2.94 5.26
CA ASN A 330 1.68 2.14 4.64
C ASN A 330 2.76 3.07 4.03
N VAL A 331 4.01 2.60 3.94
CA VAL A 331 5.12 3.38 3.35
C VAL A 331 4.86 3.81 1.90
N GLY A 332 4.22 2.97 1.09
CA GLY A 332 3.75 3.31 -0.26
C GLY A 332 2.71 4.44 -0.25
N THR A 333 1.82 4.46 0.74
CA THR A 333 0.85 5.57 0.88
C THR A 333 1.56 6.87 1.21
N ALA A 334 2.59 6.85 2.07
CA ALA A 334 3.39 8.03 2.37
C ALA A 334 4.14 8.54 1.12
N ALA A 335 4.78 7.64 0.36
CA ALA A 335 5.44 8.02 -0.89
C ALA A 335 4.46 8.61 -1.91
N ALA A 336 3.25 8.06 -2.03
CA ALA A 336 2.22 8.63 -2.91
C ALA A 336 1.75 10.02 -2.48
N ILE A 337 1.63 10.27 -1.17
CA ILE A 337 1.36 11.61 -0.64
C ILE A 337 2.50 12.58 -0.99
N ALA A 338 3.75 12.15 -0.82
CA ALA A 338 4.90 12.97 -1.17
C ALA A 338 4.89 13.34 -2.65
N HIS A 339 4.67 12.34 -3.51
CA HIS A 339 4.57 12.53 -4.95
C HIS A 339 3.49 13.55 -5.31
N ALA A 340 2.25 13.33 -4.86
CA ALA A 340 1.13 14.23 -5.14
C ALA A 340 1.38 15.66 -4.66
N VAL A 341 2.01 15.85 -3.49
CA VAL A 341 2.35 17.20 -3.00
C VAL A 341 3.44 17.86 -3.83
N ARG A 342 4.49 17.12 -4.19
CA ARG A 342 5.66 17.68 -4.90
C ARG A 342 5.40 17.94 -6.37
N THR A 343 4.57 17.14 -7.02
CA THR A 343 4.33 17.21 -8.47
C THR A 343 2.93 17.71 -8.80
N GLY A 344 1.97 17.58 -7.89
CA GLY A 344 0.55 17.81 -8.16
C GLY A 344 -0.11 16.65 -8.91
N GLU A 345 0.60 15.55 -9.13
CA GLU A 345 0.12 14.41 -9.92
C GLU A 345 -0.78 13.52 -9.07
N PRO A 346 -1.94 13.09 -9.60
CA PRO A 346 -2.83 12.18 -8.88
C PRO A 346 -2.28 10.77 -8.84
N LEU A 347 -2.88 9.93 -7.98
CA LEU A 347 -2.54 8.53 -7.87
C LEU A 347 -2.93 7.77 -9.15
N THR A 348 -1.95 7.55 -10.02
CA THR A 348 -2.11 6.83 -11.30
C THR A 348 -1.13 5.67 -11.46
N GLN A 349 -0.21 5.51 -10.49
CA GLN A 349 0.86 4.53 -10.53
C GLN A 349 1.06 3.89 -9.15
N ARG A 350 1.47 2.62 -9.15
CA ARG A 350 1.86 1.87 -7.95
C ARG A 350 2.93 0.85 -8.31
N ILE A 351 3.78 0.53 -7.34
CA ILE A 351 4.73 -0.57 -7.47
C ILE A 351 3.97 -1.88 -7.21
N VAL A 352 4.17 -2.88 -8.07
CA VAL A 352 3.60 -4.21 -7.91
C VAL A 352 4.70 -5.26 -7.93
N THR A 353 4.59 -6.28 -7.07
CA THR A 353 5.45 -7.45 -7.15
C THR A 353 4.81 -8.51 -8.03
N VAL A 354 5.50 -8.89 -9.10
CA VAL A 354 5.14 -10.03 -9.96
C VAL A 354 6.11 -11.17 -9.66
N SER A 355 5.58 -12.26 -9.08
CA SER A 355 6.37 -13.39 -8.58
C SER A 355 5.53 -14.67 -8.56
N GLY A 356 6.14 -15.81 -8.25
CA GLY A 356 5.51 -17.13 -8.18
C GLY A 356 6.10 -18.11 -9.19
N GLY A 357 5.81 -19.41 -9.03
CA GLY A 357 6.40 -20.47 -9.85
C GLY A 357 5.92 -20.53 -11.31
N ALA A 358 4.92 -19.71 -11.67
CA ALA A 358 4.40 -19.60 -13.03
C ALA A 358 4.89 -18.34 -13.78
N VAL A 359 5.70 -17.51 -13.11
CA VAL A 359 6.29 -16.27 -13.65
C VAL A 359 7.70 -16.53 -14.16
#